data_AF-H6C8F0-F1
#
_entry.id   AF-H6C8F0-F1
#
_cell.length_a   1.000
_cell.length_b   1.000
_cell.length_c   1.000
_cell.angle_alpha   90.00
_cell.angle_beta   90.00
_cell.angle_gamma   90.00
#
_symmetry.space_group_name_H-M   'P 1'
#
loop_
_entity.id
_entity.type
_entity.pdbx_description
1 polymer ?
#
loop_
_entity_poly.entity_id
_entity_poly.type
_entity_poly.pdbx_seq_one_letter_code
_entity_poly.pdbx_strand_id
1 'polypeptide(L)'
;MAAAGQKRRRADSDDGDSGRYPTGGTPPADTPPMSNTPMDLSPAAPSTPPATATATDPTAGVNDIDDLLRAAMVQALLPEAAPDHVLDHFLEAANWDVNLAVANFRAHRHALFNPLVVAPTASNPIVINSSTSNTPVPSPTQRRASGDSFTTASDESEDEKPVYKGRFKMNNEEQRRRLAYTLRRALKALYPNYDLSPPEAILLLVMNGWSTDAVLRTKKGTWGMRNRLNNSYDHMRLPIRSSPQDTDKDKKQQILQRDERLALLIDATGRSDWVSLREHLEAFDWNVVDAISSWFSAGIEPDPNAPWQNKPKQKKNEKTFRVGLRQCENGRYVKPPADDMWKAPAMDNEWAPDRSTFEPDEDEPDSGSDDDDDDDSDAEGQRLIRSDAKRQPGIEINEDLATAKVGQPNKYKLMQERIEKGKYENHRFVNKFDWGSNVRMDLFKGVRQDRGKLIGPFDWNNKDHVGKLNQFRRQNLRRDTQLLKRQGHQPWTDAENEFLYELNEEKVLDRMNATGKTRDEIIDGFSMSKQEKQEWADRFNQRFEGKTPKGADEPRRARKAAALMTQRNRNEDIIRDFRAARDEKYFEKKERAENNRKNGTSKTKKTNNAAAAAADDATEDEDAEQ
;
A
#
# COMPACT_ATOMS: atom_id res chain seq x y z
N MET A 1 -59.60 25.43 -4.35
CA MET A 1 -59.96 26.60 -5.17
C MET A 1 -58.91 27.68 -4.94
N ALA A 2 -58.39 28.28 -6.02
CA ALA A 2 -57.48 29.44 -6.09
C ALA A 2 -56.06 29.27 -5.49
N ALA A 3 -54.95 29.72 -6.07
CA ALA A 3 -54.68 30.39 -7.35
C ALA A 3 -53.19 30.22 -7.70
N ALA A 4 -52.91 30.31 -9.00
CA ALA A 4 -51.60 30.24 -9.62
C ALA A 4 -50.75 31.51 -9.38
N GLY A 5 -49.43 31.35 -9.47
CA GLY A 5 -48.47 32.46 -9.49
C GLY A 5 -47.29 32.18 -10.44
N GLN A 6 -47.47 32.51 -11.72
CA GLN A 6 -46.40 32.66 -12.70
C GLN A 6 -45.84 34.10 -12.67
N LYS A 7 -44.51 34.26 -12.65
CA LYS A 7 -43.78 35.46 -13.12
C LYS A 7 -42.47 34.97 -13.76
N ARG A 8 -42.40 34.91 -15.09
CA ARG A 8 -42.00 35.93 -16.09
C ARG A 8 -40.50 35.97 -16.37
N ARG A 9 -40.21 35.79 -17.66
CA ARG A 9 -38.95 35.94 -18.39
C ARG A 9 -38.46 37.40 -18.39
N ARG A 10 -37.15 37.57 -18.55
CA ARG A 10 -36.56 38.71 -19.28
C ARG A 10 -35.53 38.17 -20.27
N ALA A 11 -35.56 38.78 -21.45
CA ALA A 11 -34.70 38.57 -22.59
C ALA A 11 -33.82 39.81 -22.79
N ASP A 12 -32.85 39.65 -23.69
CA ASP A 12 -32.22 40.65 -24.59
C ASP A 12 -31.11 41.59 -24.10
N SER A 13 -29.95 41.41 -24.75
CA SER A 13 -29.02 42.40 -25.32
C SER A 13 -27.93 41.57 -26.04
N ASP A 14 -27.83 41.44 -27.36
CA ASP A 14 -27.60 42.44 -28.42
C ASP A 14 -26.36 43.33 -28.24
N ASP A 15 -25.66 43.57 -29.36
CA ASP A 15 -24.28 44.08 -29.58
C ASP A 15 -23.20 42.98 -29.63
N GLY A 16 -22.35 42.83 -30.65
CA GLY A 16 -22.08 43.64 -31.84
C GLY A 16 -20.79 43.12 -32.50
N ASP A 17 -20.87 42.95 -33.82
CA ASP A 17 -19.90 43.11 -34.91
C ASP A 17 -18.35 43.14 -34.72
N SER A 18 -17.67 42.84 -35.84
CA SER A 18 -16.23 42.78 -36.19
C SER A 18 -15.55 41.42 -35.93
N GLY A 19 -15.11 40.62 -36.91
CA GLY A 19 -14.69 40.90 -38.27
C GLY A 19 -13.16 40.97 -38.34
N ARG A 20 -12.48 39.84 -38.61
CA ARG A 20 -11.19 39.78 -39.34
C ARG A 20 -10.67 38.34 -39.54
N TYR A 21 -10.61 37.94 -40.80
CA TYR A 21 -9.68 36.94 -41.36
C TYR A 21 -8.24 37.51 -41.38
N PRO A 22 -7.21 36.64 -41.38
CA PRO A 22 -6.50 36.31 -42.64
C PRO A 22 -6.20 34.79 -42.74
N THR A 23 -6.47 34.09 -43.85
CA THR A 23 -5.68 33.96 -45.11
C THR A 23 -4.21 33.54 -44.95
N GLY A 24 -3.91 32.32 -45.40
CA GLY A 24 -2.88 32.05 -46.41
C GLY A 24 -1.45 31.78 -45.95
N GLY A 25 -0.96 30.56 -46.20
CA GLY A 25 0.46 30.22 -46.15
C GLY A 25 0.72 28.76 -46.55
N THR A 26 0.91 28.53 -47.84
CA THR A 26 1.29 27.28 -48.52
C THR A 26 2.75 26.86 -48.17
N PRO A 27 3.13 25.58 -48.40
CA PRO A 27 4.34 24.94 -47.86
C PRO A 27 5.53 24.99 -48.83
N PRO A 28 6.70 24.45 -48.42
CA PRO A 28 7.56 23.79 -49.40
C PRO A 28 7.91 22.35 -49.00
N ALA A 29 7.92 21.54 -50.05
CA ALA A 29 8.49 20.21 -50.15
C ALA A 29 10.03 20.24 -49.98
N ASP A 30 10.61 19.12 -49.58
CA ASP A 30 11.57 18.36 -50.39
C ASP A 30 12.30 17.32 -49.51
N THR A 31 11.98 16.05 -49.77
CA THR A 31 12.85 14.89 -49.53
C THR A 31 14.09 14.96 -50.44
N PRO A 32 15.21 14.41 -49.97
CA PRO A 32 15.95 13.49 -50.84
C PRO A 32 16.28 12.15 -50.17
N PRO A 33 16.65 11.13 -50.97
CA PRO A 33 16.49 9.72 -50.61
C PRO A 33 17.81 8.96 -50.38
N MET A 34 17.64 7.75 -49.85
CA MET A 34 18.49 6.55 -50.01
C MET A 34 19.85 6.49 -49.30
N SER A 35 20.05 5.40 -48.56
CA SER A 35 21.18 4.49 -48.80
C SER A 35 21.05 3.23 -47.94
N ASN A 36 20.70 2.12 -48.59
CA ASN A 36 20.86 0.76 -48.08
C ASN A 36 22.36 0.41 -48.02
N THR A 37 22.80 -0.29 -46.97
CA THR A 37 24.04 -1.08 -47.02
C THR A 37 23.82 -2.37 -46.21
N PRO A 38 24.30 -3.53 -46.70
CA PRO A 38 23.83 -4.84 -46.29
C PRO A 38 24.64 -5.41 -45.12
N MET A 39 24.01 -6.33 -44.39
CA MET A 39 24.64 -7.20 -43.40
C MET A 39 25.70 -8.07 -44.06
N ASP A 40 26.86 -8.19 -43.40
CA ASP A 40 27.83 -9.24 -43.65
C ASP A 40 27.85 -10.20 -42.44
N LEU A 41 27.59 -11.47 -42.71
CA LEU A 41 27.59 -12.57 -41.76
C LEU A 41 28.73 -13.51 -42.16
N SER A 42 29.74 -13.65 -41.31
CA SER A 42 30.53 -14.87 -41.29
C SER A 42 31.17 -15.17 -39.92
N PRO A 43 31.33 -16.47 -39.58
CA PRO A 43 31.53 -16.93 -38.21
C PRO A 43 33.01 -17.22 -37.91
N ALA A 44 33.42 -17.05 -36.64
CA ALA A 44 34.71 -17.52 -36.15
C ALA A 44 34.56 -18.22 -34.79
N ALA A 45 35.33 -19.30 -34.67
CA ALA A 45 35.31 -20.37 -33.68
C ALA A 45 35.90 -19.96 -32.29
N PRO A 46 35.93 -20.87 -31.29
CA PRO A 46 35.90 -20.52 -29.87
C PRO A 46 37.28 -20.11 -29.33
N SER A 47 37.30 -19.06 -28.51
CA SER A 47 38.50 -18.60 -27.79
C SER A 47 38.40 -18.90 -26.30
N THR A 48 39.53 -19.39 -25.79
CA THR A 48 40.00 -19.58 -24.41
C THR A 48 39.69 -18.41 -23.45
N PRO A 49 39.70 -18.64 -22.11
CA PRO A 49 39.31 -17.64 -21.12
C PRO A 49 40.38 -16.54 -20.98
N PRO A 50 39.99 -15.25 -20.83
CA PRO A 50 40.96 -14.19 -20.71
C PRO A 50 41.46 -14.02 -19.27
N ALA A 51 42.73 -13.61 -19.24
CA ALA A 51 43.51 -13.22 -18.09
C ALA A 51 42.99 -11.95 -17.39
N THR A 52 43.49 -11.79 -16.16
CA THR A 52 43.42 -10.65 -15.24
C THR A 52 43.21 -9.29 -15.93
N ALA A 53 42.04 -8.70 -15.72
CA ALA A 53 41.71 -7.36 -16.20
C ALA A 53 42.33 -6.30 -15.27
N THR A 54 43.34 -5.59 -15.79
CA THR A 54 43.78 -4.30 -15.23
C THR A 54 43.13 -3.22 -16.09
N ALA A 55 42.25 -2.40 -15.51
CA ALA A 55 41.47 -1.40 -16.23
C ALA A 55 42.35 -0.23 -16.71
N THR A 56 42.32 0.04 -18.02
CA THR A 56 42.94 1.21 -18.67
C THR A 56 41.95 1.94 -19.58
N ASP A 57 40.74 2.25 -19.09
CA ASP A 57 39.83 3.18 -19.77
C ASP A 57 39.08 4.07 -18.74
N PRO A 58 39.38 5.38 -18.66
CA PRO A 58 38.86 6.26 -17.61
C PRO A 58 37.48 6.89 -17.93
N THR A 59 36.69 6.34 -18.86
CA THR A 59 35.38 6.91 -19.25
C THR A 59 34.16 6.03 -19.02
N ALA A 60 34.32 4.79 -18.55
CA ALA A 60 33.20 4.01 -18.01
C ALA A 60 32.76 4.61 -16.67
N GLY A 61 31.46 4.81 -16.50
CA GLY A 61 30.91 5.38 -15.26
C GLY A 61 31.27 4.49 -14.07
N VAL A 62 31.54 5.09 -12.91
CA VAL A 62 31.91 4.38 -11.66
C VAL A 62 30.96 3.21 -11.36
N ASN A 63 29.68 3.35 -11.69
CA ASN A 63 28.65 2.33 -11.47
C ASN A 63 28.84 1.06 -12.34
N ASP A 64 29.42 1.16 -13.54
CA ASP A 64 29.61 0.00 -14.44
C ASP A 64 30.73 -0.93 -13.93
N ILE A 65 31.71 -0.37 -13.21
CA ILE A 65 32.82 -1.13 -12.62
C ILE A 65 32.32 -1.91 -11.40
N ASP A 66 31.50 -1.27 -10.56
CA ASP A 66 30.94 -1.90 -9.36
C ASP A 66 30.02 -3.08 -9.73
N ASP A 67 29.18 -2.92 -10.75
CA ASP A 67 28.31 -3.98 -11.27
C ASP A 67 29.11 -5.16 -11.87
N LEU A 68 30.22 -4.87 -12.56
CA LEU A 68 31.12 -5.90 -13.12
C LEU A 68 31.82 -6.70 -12.01
N LEU A 69 32.30 -6.03 -10.96
CA LEU A 69 32.96 -6.66 -9.83
C LEU A 69 31.98 -7.48 -8.98
N ARG A 70 30.74 -6.99 -8.83
CA ARG A 70 29.66 -7.73 -8.20
C ARG A 70 29.32 -8.99 -8.98
N ALA A 71 29.15 -8.90 -10.30
CA ALA A 71 28.90 -10.06 -11.15
C ALA A 71 30.05 -11.09 -11.07
N ALA A 72 31.30 -10.64 -11.01
CA ALA A 72 32.46 -11.52 -10.85
C ALA A 72 32.45 -12.24 -9.48
N MET A 73 32.08 -11.55 -8.40
CA MET A 73 31.95 -12.15 -7.07
C MET A 73 30.79 -13.15 -6.99
N VAL A 74 29.63 -12.82 -7.57
CA VAL A 74 28.49 -13.76 -7.69
C VAL A 74 28.94 -15.04 -8.39
N GLN A 75 29.60 -14.91 -9.55
CA GLN A 75 30.07 -16.05 -10.33
C GLN A 75 31.07 -16.92 -9.57
N ALA A 76 31.95 -16.31 -8.77
CA ALA A 76 32.94 -17.03 -7.95
C ALA A 76 32.34 -17.72 -6.72
N LEU A 77 31.18 -17.24 -6.25
CA LEU A 77 30.49 -17.78 -5.09
C LEU A 77 29.46 -18.86 -5.41
N LEU A 78 28.92 -18.94 -6.63
CA LEU A 78 27.90 -19.94 -6.98
C LEU A 78 28.34 -21.38 -6.59
N PRO A 79 27.49 -22.13 -5.85
CA PRO A 79 26.08 -21.85 -5.51
C PRO A 79 25.85 -20.99 -4.25
N GLU A 80 26.89 -20.58 -3.53
CA GLU A 80 26.87 -19.86 -2.24
C GLU A 80 26.64 -18.34 -2.35
N ALA A 81 26.12 -17.83 -3.47
CA ALA A 81 26.03 -16.39 -3.72
C ALA A 81 25.07 -15.69 -2.72
N ALA A 82 25.55 -14.62 -2.08
CA ALA A 82 24.78 -13.80 -1.15
C ALA A 82 24.07 -12.63 -1.85
N PRO A 83 23.10 -11.96 -1.21
CA PRO A 83 22.48 -10.75 -1.75
C PRO A 83 23.49 -9.63 -2.01
N ASP A 84 23.22 -8.81 -3.03
CA ASP A 84 24.06 -7.70 -3.49
C ASP A 84 24.69 -6.85 -2.39
N HIS A 85 23.91 -6.41 -1.39
CA HIS A 85 24.40 -5.57 -0.31
C HIS A 85 25.43 -6.25 0.61
N VAL A 86 25.39 -7.58 0.73
CA VAL A 86 26.40 -8.37 1.45
C VAL A 86 27.66 -8.46 0.61
N LEU A 87 27.53 -8.67 -0.70
CA LEU A 87 28.66 -8.70 -1.63
C LEU A 87 29.38 -7.35 -1.64
N ASP A 88 28.63 -6.25 -1.70
CA ASP A 88 29.16 -4.88 -1.61
C ASP A 88 29.95 -4.67 -0.33
N HIS A 89 29.44 -5.13 0.81
CA HIS A 89 30.16 -5.02 2.08
C HIS A 89 31.54 -5.71 2.04
N PHE A 90 31.62 -6.92 1.48
CA PHE A 90 32.88 -7.66 1.38
C PHE A 90 33.79 -7.10 0.28
N LEU A 91 33.23 -6.58 -0.82
CA LEU A 91 33.98 -5.88 -1.86
C LEU A 91 34.58 -4.59 -1.31
N GLU A 92 33.81 -3.73 -0.64
CA GLU A 92 34.29 -2.51 0.01
C GLU A 92 35.37 -2.82 1.04
N ALA A 93 35.15 -3.81 1.91
CA ALA A 93 36.13 -4.22 2.93
C ALA A 93 37.44 -4.78 2.33
N ALA A 94 37.38 -5.32 1.11
CA ALA A 94 38.52 -5.85 0.37
C ALA A 94 39.14 -4.82 -0.61
N ASN A 95 38.79 -3.52 -0.50
CA ASN A 95 39.18 -2.50 -1.48
C ASN A 95 38.87 -2.91 -2.93
N TRP A 96 37.70 -3.52 -3.13
CA TRP A 96 37.18 -3.99 -4.41
C TRP A 96 38.01 -5.12 -5.08
N ASP A 97 38.87 -5.82 -4.32
CA ASP A 97 39.53 -7.06 -4.76
C ASP A 97 38.57 -8.25 -4.60
N VAL A 98 38.05 -8.75 -5.74
CA VAL A 98 37.08 -9.86 -5.79
C VAL A 98 37.61 -11.13 -5.12
N ASN A 99 38.89 -11.47 -5.27
CA ASN A 99 39.43 -12.71 -4.71
C ASN A 99 39.51 -12.64 -3.18
N LEU A 100 39.95 -11.48 -2.66
CA LEU A 100 40.01 -11.23 -1.23
C LEU A 100 38.60 -11.12 -0.62
N ALA A 101 37.66 -10.49 -1.31
CA ALA A 101 36.25 -10.41 -0.92
C ALA A 101 35.61 -11.81 -0.82
N VAL A 102 35.84 -12.67 -1.82
CA VAL A 102 35.37 -14.08 -1.82
C VAL A 102 36.00 -14.87 -0.67
N ALA A 103 37.29 -14.72 -0.41
CA ALA A 103 37.97 -15.39 0.70
C ALA A 103 37.43 -14.96 2.06
N ASN A 104 37.23 -13.65 2.26
CA ASN A 104 36.65 -13.07 3.48
C ASN A 104 35.20 -13.52 3.68
N PHE A 105 34.41 -13.54 2.61
CA PHE A 105 33.03 -14.04 2.63
C PHE A 105 32.99 -15.51 3.07
N ARG A 106 33.78 -16.39 2.44
CA ARG A 106 33.83 -17.81 2.80
C ARG A 106 34.33 -18.05 4.22
N ALA A 107 35.32 -17.28 4.69
CA ALA A 107 35.80 -17.36 6.07
C ALA A 107 34.71 -16.92 7.07
N HIS A 108 34.00 -15.83 6.78
CA HIS A 108 32.89 -15.36 7.60
C HIS A 108 31.74 -16.37 7.63
N ARG A 109 31.35 -16.90 6.47
CA ARG A 109 30.36 -17.96 6.32
C ARG A 109 30.78 -19.21 7.13
N HIS A 110 32.01 -19.68 6.97
CA HIS A 110 32.50 -20.85 7.72
C HIS A 110 32.52 -20.61 9.24
N ALA A 111 32.80 -19.40 9.72
CA ALA A 111 32.74 -19.07 11.14
C ALA A 111 31.31 -19.09 11.69
N LEU A 112 30.31 -18.71 10.89
CA LEU A 112 28.89 -18.74 11.27
C LEU A 112 28.33 -20.16 11.30
N PHE A 113 28.68 -20.99 10.30
CA PHE A 113 28.12 -22.33 10.14
C PHE A 113 28.91 -23.43 10.85
N ASN A 114 30.14 -23.14 11.27
CA ASN A 114 30.99 -24.08 11.99
C ASN A 114 31.52 -23.43 13.27
N PRO A 115 30.64 -23.13 14.26
CA PRO A 115 31.11 -22.64 15.56
C PRO A 115 31.91 -23.77 16.20
N LEU A 116 33.24 -23.63 16.17
CA LEU A 116 34.15 -24.52 16.86
C LEU A 116 33.64 -24.75 18.28
N VAL A 117 33.34 -26.01 18.58
CA VAL A 117 33.11 -26.52 19.94
C VAL A 117 34.38 -26.23 20.73
N VAL A 118 34.44 -25.06 21.38
CA VAL A 118 35.48 -24.75 22.33
C VAL A 118 35.20 -25.59 23.57
N ALA A 119 35.96 -26.68 23.73
CA ALA A 119 35.96 -27.48 24.94
C ALA A 119 36.22 -26.58 26.17
N PRO A 120 35.51 -26.78 27.28
CA PRO A 120 35.67 -25.93 28.46
C PRO A 120 37.04 -26.18 29.07
N THR A 121 37.90 -25.17 28.99
CA THR A 121 39.17 -25.17 29.71
C THR A 121 38.88 -24.86 31.18
N ALA A 122 39.24 -25.80 32.05
CA ALA A 122 39.08 -25.72 33.49
C ALA A 122 39.77 -24.48 34.08
N SER A 123 39.06 -23.72 34.92
CA SER A 123 39.67 -22.87 35.94
C SER A 123 38.77 -22.72 37.18
N ASN A 124 39.23 -23.39 38.24
CA ASN A 124 39.11 -23.23 39.69
C ASN A 124 37.89 -22.60 40.39
N PRO A 125 37.47 -23.17 41.54
CA PRO A 125 36.32 -22.73 42.30
C PRO A 125 36.64 -21.54 43.22
N ILE A 126 35.77 -20.53 43.22
CA ILE A 126 35.73 -19.51 44.26
C ILE A 126 34.75 -19.97 45.33
N VAL A 127 35.31 -20.20 46.51
CA VAL A 127 34.63 -20.42 47.79
C VAL A 127 34.01 -19.12 48.26
N ILE A 128 32.69 -19.07 48.44
CA ILE A 128 32.06 -18.18 49.43
C ILE A 128 30.95 -18.94 50.17
N ASN A 129 31.27 -19.25 51.43
CA ASN A 129 30.34 -19.67 52.48
C ASN A 129 29.24 -18.62 52.69
N SER A 130 27.99 -19.06 52.91
CA SER A 130 27.08 -18.45 53.90
C SER A 130 25.88 -19.36 54.19
N SER A 131 26.01 -20.11 55.29
CA SER A 131 25.06 -20.15 56.40
C SER A 131 23.60 -20.58 56.16
N THR A 132 23.38 -21.83 56.51
CA THR A 132 22.15 -22.43 57.04
C THR A 132 21.43 -21.62 58.14
N SER A 133 20.11 -21.55 58.07
CA SER A 133 19.25 -21.68 59.28
C SER A 133 17.87 -22.26 58.90
N ASN A 134 17.71 -23.56 59.18
CA ASN A 134 16.42 -24.23 59.34
C ASN A 134 15.75 -23.76 60.63
N THR A 135 14.42 -23.59 60.65
CA THR A 135 13.50 -23.97 61.76
C THR A 135 12.03 -23.65 61.39
N PRO A 136 11.03 -24.25 62.07
CA PRO A 136 10.00 -25.03 61.37
C PRO A 136 8.56 -24.48 61.49
N VAL A 137 7.70 -25.10 60.69
CA VAL A 137 6.23 -25.08 60.69
C VAL A 137 5.64 -25.23 62.10
N PRO A 138 4.54 -24.49 62.39
CA PRO A 138 3.35 -25.15 62.93
C PRO A 138 2.04 -24.65 62.30
N SER A 139 1.25 -25.59 61.80
CA SER A 139 -0.23 -25.55 61.86
C SER A 139 -0.66 -26.24 63.17
N PRO A 140 -1.93 -26.22 63.64
CA PRO A 140 -3.18 -25.66 63.10
C PRO A 140 -4.01 -24.88 64.15
N THR A 141 -5.14 -24.23 63.78
CA THR A 141 -6.38 -24.23 64.60
C THR A 141 -7.58 -23.82 63.74
N GLN A 142 -8.59 -24.70 63.74
CA GLN A 142 -9.92 -24.52 63.17
C GLN A 142 -10.72 -23.43 63.90
N ARG A 143 -11.54 -22.66 63.17
CA ARG A 143 -12.87 -22.27 63.66
C ARG A 143 -13.85 -22.06 62.51
N ARG A 144 -14.88 -22.91 62.52
CA ARG A 144 -16.16 -22.77 61.81
C ARG A 144 -16.87 -21.47 62.23
N ALA A 145 -17.53 -20.79 61.30
CA ALA A 145 -19.00 -20.81 61.18
C ALA A 145 -19.50 -19.75 60.16
N SER A 146 -20.43 -20.19 59.31
CA SER A 146 -21.54 -19.45 58.66
C SER A 146 -21.20 -18.16 57.89
N GLY A 147 -21.51 -18.00 56.61
CA GLY A 147 -22.43 -18.70 55.72
C GLY A 147 -23.06 -17.63 54.83
N ASP A 148 -22.85 -17.68 53.52
CA ASP A 148 -23.90 -17.30 52.59
C ASP A 148 -23.69 -18.00 51.23
N SER A 149 -24.84 -18.41 50.72
CA SER A 149 -25.08 -19.42 49.72
C SER A 149 -25.26 -18.74 48.35
N PHE A 150 -24.39 -19.03 47.39
CA PHE A 150 -24.86 -19.11 46.00
C PHE A 150 -24.10 -20.18 45.22
N THR A 151 -24.89 -21.00 44.54
CA THR A 151 -24.63 -22.35 44.06
C THR A 151 -23.52 -22.45 43.02
N THR A 152 -22.56 -23.32 43.30
CA THR A 152 -21.80 -24.12 42.34
C THR A 152 -22.74 -24.90 41.43
N ALA A 153 -22.65 -24.65 40.13
CA ALA A 153 -22.91 -25.65 39.11
C ALA A 153 -21.62 -25.75 38.27
N SER A 154 -20.82 -26.76 38.62
CA SER A 154 -19.86 -27.35 37.70
C SER A 154 -20.67 -28.09 36.64
N ASP A 155 -20.66 -27.60 35.42
CA ASP A 155 -20.97 -28.40 34.24
C ASP A 155 -19.86 -28.12 33.21
N GLU A 156 -18.81 -28.93 33.35
CA GLU A 156 -17.75 -29.11 32.39
C GLU A 156 -18.33 -29.82 31.17
N SER A 157 -18.97 -29.08 30.26
CA SER A 157 -19.31 -29.55 28.91
C SER A 157 -19.58 -28.40 27.95
N GLU A 158 -18.69 -27.40 27.89
CA GLU A 158 -18.64 -26.55 26.70
C GLU A 158 -17.90 -27.30 25.60
N ASP A 159 -18.67 -28.10 24.87
CA ASP A 159 -18.39 -28.49 23.50
C ASP A 159 -17.73 -27.32 22.76
N GLU A 160 -16.45 -27.52 22.41
CA GLU A 160 -15.72 -26.70 21.46
C GLU A 160 -16.56 -26.54 20.20
N LYS A 161 -17.24 -25.41 20.07
CA LYS A 161 -17.57 -24.85 18.76
C LYS A 161 -16.37 -24.04 18.32
N PRO A 162 -15.43 -24.61 17.55
CA PRO A 162 -14.42 -23.81 16.89
C PRO A 162 -15.14 -22.95 15.85
N VAL A 163 -14.41 -22.00 15.27
CA VAL A 163 -14.88 -20.98 14.32
C VAL A 163 -15.28 -19.66 15.00
N TYR A 164 -14.29 -19.02 15.61
CA TYR A 164 -14.24 -17.56 15.73
C TYR A 164 -14.17 -16.94 14.32
N LYS A 165 -15.28 -16.93 13.58
CA LYS A 165 -15.43 -16.25 12.27
C LYS A 165 -15.53 -14.73 12.38
N GLY A 166 -15.38 -14.19 13.59
CA GLY A 166 -15.36 -12.76 13.85
C GLY A 166 -13.96 -12.20 13.64
N ARG A 167 -13.56 -12.01 12.37
CA ARG A 167 -12.49 -11.04 12.07
C ARG A 167 -12.87 -9.72 12.79
N PHE A 168 -12.02 -9.29 13.71
CA PHE A 168 -12.03 -7.95 14.31
C PHE A 168 -12.99 -7.65 15.47
N LYS A 169 -13.44 -8.55 16.37
CA LYS A 169 -13.72 -8.00 17.72
C LYS A 169 -12.40 -7.42 18.21
N MET A 170 -12.37 -6.20 18.76
CA MET A 170 -11.15 -5.57 19.30
C MET A 170 -10.37 -6.61 20.10
N ASN A 171 -9.38 -7.25 19.47
CA ASN A 171 -8.61 -8.27 20.13
C ASN A 171 -7.71 -7.48 21.08
N ASN A 172 -8.12 -7.42 22.33
CA ASN A 172 -7.25 -6.99 23.41
C ASN A 172 -5.99 -7.88 23.36
N GLU A 173 -4.89 -7.38 23.90
CA GLU A 173 -3.60 -8.07 23.84
C GLU A 173 -3.71 -9.53 24.30
N GLU A 174 -4.50 -9.80 25.34
CA GLU A 174 -4.80 -11.13 25.85
C GLU A 174 -5.43 -12.06 24.80
N GLN A 175 -6.46 -11.63 24.07
CA GLN A 175 -7.07 -12.41 23.00
C GLN A 175 -6.07 -12.72 21.88
N ARG A 176 -5.17 -11.78 21.57
CA ARG A 176 -4.14 -11.96 20.54
C ARG A 176 -3.10 -13.00 20.96
N ARG A 177 -2.64 -12.94 22.20
CA ARG A 177 -1.79 -13.98 22.79
C ARG A 177 -2.49 -15.33 22.75
N ARG A 178 -3.75 -15.41 23.19
CA ARG A 178 -4.55 -16.65 23.17
C ARG A 178 -4.67 -17.25 21.78
N LEU A 179 -4.92 -16.42 20.75
CA LEU A 179 -4.98 -16.88 19.36
C LEU A 179 -3.62 -17.44 18.89
N ALA A 180 -2.51 -16.83 19.28
CA ALA A 180 -1.18 -17.35 18.98
C ALA A 180 -0.93 -18.72 19.64
N TYR A 181 -1.33 -18.90 20.91
CA TYR A 181 -1.29 -20.20 21.57
C TYR A 181 -2.15 -21.25 20.85
N THR A 182 -3.38 -20.89 20.47
CA THR A 182 -4.27 -21.78 19.71
C THR A 182 -3.65 -22.16 18.37
N LEU A 183 -3.05 -21.20 17.66
CA LEU A 183 -2.38 -21.47 16.40
C LEU A 183 -1.18 -22.41 16.57
N ARG A 184 -0.32 -22.17 17.56
CA ARG A 184 0.83 -23.05 17.86
C ARG A 184 0.38 -24.47 18.10
N ARG A 185 -0.61 -24.68 18.98
CA ARG A 185 -1.14 -26.01 19.28
C ARG A 185 -1.72 -26.70 18.06
N ALA A 186 -2.49 -25.99 17.24
CA ALA A 186 -3.07 -26.54 16.01
C ALA A 186 -1.99 -26.93 14.98
N LEU A 187 -0.98 -26.09 14.79
CA LEU A 187 0.12 -26.38 13.86
C LEU A 187 1.02 -27.50 14.36
N LYS A 188 1.30 -27.57 15.67
CA LYS A 188 2.04 -28.68 16.27
C LYS A 188 1.29 -30.01 16.11
N ALA A 189 -0.04 -29.99 16.20
CA ALA A 189 -0.85 -31.19 15.98
C ALA A 189 -0.83 -31.66 14.51
N LEU A 190 -0.81 -30.72 13.55
CA LEU A 190 -0.73 -31.04 12.12
C LEU A 190 0.69 -31.40 11.67
N TYR A 191 1.70 -30.76 12.27
CA TYR A 191 3.11 -30.88 11.92
C TYR A 191 3.93 -31.06 13.22
N PRO A 192 4.04 -32.29 13.76
CA PRO A 192 4.66 -32.54 15.07
C PRO A 192 6.10 -32.03 15.22
N ASN A 193 6.87 -32.00 14.14
CA ASN A 193 8.25 -31.52 14.11
C ASN A 193 8.37 -30.00 13.95
N TYR A 194 7.25 -29.33 13.68
CA TYR A 194 7.22 -27.89 13.51
C TYR A 194 6.89 -27.22 14.82
N ASP A 195 7.74 -26.28 15.21
CA ASP A 195 7.50 -25.44 16.37
C ASP A 195 7.57 -23.97 15.96
N LEU A 196 6.72 -23.17 16.60
CA LEU A 196 6.63 -21.74 16.36
C LEU A 196 7.24 -21.01 17.54
N SER A 197 8.02 -19.99 17.22
CA SER A 197 8.33 -18.91 18.15
C SER A 197 7.14 -17.96 18.29
N PRO A 198 7.04 -17.19 19.40
CA PRO A 198 5.97 -16.21 19.58
C PRO A 198 5.82 -15.21 18.41
N PRO A 199 6.88 -14.56 17.90
CA PRO A 199 6.74 -13.63 16.79
C PRO A 199 6.30 -14.30 15.50
N GLU A 200 6.72 -15.54 15.18
CA GLU A 200 6.23 -16.26 13.99
C GLU A 200 4.72 -16.47 14.06
N ALA A 201 4.21 -16.92 15.21
CA ALA A 201 2.77 -17.13 15.40
C ALA A 201 1.98 -15.83 15.23
N ILE A 202 2.47 -14.73 15.81
CA ILE A 202 1.81 -13.42 15.72
C ILE A 202 1.84 -12.89 14.28
N LEU A 203 2.99 -12.95 13.60
CA LEU A 203 3.13 -12.44 12.23
C LEU A 203 2.32 -13.27 11.23
N LEU A 204 2.25 -14.60 11.39
CA LEU A 204 1.34 -15.44 10.59
C LEU A 204 -0.11 -15.05 10.79
N LEU A 205 -0.52 -14.75 12.02
CA LEU A 205 -1.87 -14.26 12.30
C LEU A 205 -2.10 -12.90 11.65
N VAL A 206 -1.17 -11.95 11.75
CA VAL A 206 -1.28 -10.62 11.12
C VAL A 206 -1.46 -10.76 9.60
N MET A 207 -0.61 -11.52 8.92
CA MET A 207 -0.71 -11.76 7.46
C MET A 207 -2.07 -12.33 7.04
N ASN A 208 -2.72 -13.08 7.94
CA ASN A 208 -3.97 -13.77 7.67
C ASN A 208 -5.18 -13.08 8.34
N GLY A 209 -5.03 -11.81 8.75
CA GLY A 209 -6.09 -11.00 9.34
C GLY A 209 -6.63 -11.58 10.65
N TRP A 210 -5.74 -12.07 11.50
CA TRP A 210 -6.00 -12.70 12.80
C TRP A 210 -6.93 -13.92 12.74
N SER A 211 -6.86 -14.71 11.65
CA SER A 211 -7.66 -15.93 11.47
C SER A 211 -6.78 -17.18 11.50
N THR A 212 -6.88 -17.97 12.57
CA THR A 212 -6.24 -19.28 12.69
C THR A 212 -6.63 -20.19 11.53
N ASP A 213 -7.92 -20.26 11.20
CA ASP A 213 -8.43 -21.07 10.09
C ASP A 213 -7.83 -20.65 8.73
N ALA A 214 -7.54 -19.36 8.54
CA ALA A 214 -6.91 -18.89 7.30
C ALA A 214 -5.44 -19.33 7.23
N VAL A 215 -4.71 -19.28 8.35
CA VAL A 215 -3.34 -19.83 8.42
C VAL A 215 -3.37 -21.33 8.12
N LEU A 216 -4.21 -22.10 8.81
CA LEU A 216 -4.30 -23.57 8.69
C LEU A 216 -4.79 -24.05 7.32
N ARG A 217 -5.53 -23.22 6.56
CA ARG A 217 -5.93 -23.53 5.17
C ARG A 217 -4.80 -23.33 4.15
N THR A 218 -3.68 -22.74 4.55
CA THR A 218 -2.55 -22.52 3.64
C THR A 218 -1.91 -23.86 3.30
N LYS A 219 -2.13 -24.35 2.08
CA LYS A 219 -1.67 -25.68 1.62
C LYS A 219 -0.14 -25.80 1.49
N LYS A 220 0.61 -24.71 1.57
CA LYS A 220 2.06 -24.64 1.28
C LYS A 220 2.96 -25.24 2.36
N GLY A 221 2.40 -26.00 3.31
CA GLY A 221 3.16 -26.59 4.41
C GLY A 221 3.86 -25.57 5.31
N THR A 222 4.77 -26.07 6.15
CA THR A 222 5.55 -25.29 7.12
C THR A 222 6.60 -24.40 6.46
N TRP A 223 7.27 -24.92 5.43
CA TRP A 223 8.21 -24.18 4.61
C TRP A 223 7.56 -22.96 3.94
N GLY A 224 6.40 -23.15 3.31
CA GLY A 224 5.68 -22.04 2.66
C GLY A 224 5.21 -20.97 3.63
N MET A 225 4.90 -21.33 4.88
CA MET A 225 4.60 -20.35 5.93
C MET A 225 5.84 -19.54 6.32
N ARG A 226 6.98 -20.19 6.55
CA ARG A 226 8.24 -19.51 6.89
C ARG A 226 8.79 -18.66 5.75
N ASN A 227 8.78 -19.17 4.53
CA ASN A 227 9.20 -18.40 3.36
C ASN A 227 8.36 -17.13 3.18
N ARG A 228 7.04 -17.19 3.48
CA ARG A 228 6.19 -15.98 3.49
C ARG A 228 6.60 -14.99 4.58
N LEU A 229 6.95 -15.47 5.77
CA LEU A 229 7.46 -14.63 6.86
C LEU A 229 8.80 -13.98 6.50
N ASN A 230 9.74 -14.76 5.94
CA ASN A 230 11.05 -14.28 5.49
C ASN A 230 10.88 -13.10 4.52
N ASN A 231 10.18 -13.35 3.41
CA ASN A 231 9.95 -12.33 2.38
C ASN A 231 9.22 -11.09 2.89
N SER A 232 8.37 -11.22 3.91
CA SER A 232 7.53 -10.11 4.38
C SER A 232 8.12 -9.35 5.56
N TYR A 233 8.93 -9.99 6.42
CA TYR A 233 9.27 -9.44 7.74
C TYR A 233 10.74 -9.54 8.13
N ASP A 234 11.60 -10.31 7.44
CA ASP A 234 13.01 -10.42 7.87
C ASP A 234 13.75 -9.08 7.73
N HIS A 235 13.41 -8.27 6.73
CA HIS A 235 13.93 -6.90 6.61
C HIS A 235 13.53 -5.98 7.79
N MET A 236 12.53 -6.36 8.58
CA MET A 236 12.08 -5.59 9.76
C MET A 236 12.83 -5.95 11.05
N ARG A 237 13.70 -6.96 11.00
CA ARG A 237 14.64 -7.31 12.09
C ARG A 237 15.84 -6.38 12.14
N LEU A 238 16.25 -5.85 10.97
CA LEU A 238 17.42 -5.01 10.86
C LEU A 238 17.16 -3.64 11.50
N PRO A 239 18.07 -3.11 12.35
CA PRO A 239 17.86 -1.81 12.98
C PRO A 239 17.85 -0.67 11.96
N ILE A 240 17.00 0.34 12.16
CA ILE A 240 16.97 1.54 11.29
C ILE A 240 18.01 2.53 11.80
N ARG A 241 19.23 2.41 11.28
CA ARG A 241 20.34 3.31 11.61
C ARG A 241 20.26 4.57 10.75
N SER A 242 20.27 5.74 11.38
CA SER A 242 20.44 7.01 10.70
C SER A 242 21.92 7.39 10.67
N SER A 243 22.47 7.62 9.48
CA SER A 243 23.81 8.16 9.27
C SER A 243 23.76 9.68 9.05
N PRO A 244 24.74 10.46 9.53
CA PRO A 244 24.88 11.87 9.17
C PRO A 244 24.99 12.10 7.65
N GLN A 245 25.44 11.10 6.90
CA GLN A 245 25.61 11.15 5.44
C GLN A 245 24.33 10.85 4.66
N ASP A 246 23.24 10.48 5.33
CA ASP A 246 21.99 10.11 4.68
C ASP A 246 21.43 11.26 3.83
N THR A 247 21.10 10.95 2.58
CA THR A 247 20.45 11.88 1.67
C THR A 247 19.00 12.12 2.13
N ASP A 248 18.36 13.15 1.57
CA ASP A 248 16.94 13.40 1.82
C ASP A 248 16.03 12.24 1.36
N LYS A 249 16.47 11.45 0.38
CA LYS A 249 15.74 10.25 -0.05
C LYS A 249 15.85 9.15 1.01
N ASP A 250 17.05 8.92 1.53
CA ASP A 250 17.30 7.91 2.56
C ASP A 250 16.54 8.23 3.84
N LYS A 251 16.56 9.48 4.30
CA LYS A 251 15.77 9.94 5.45
C LYS A 251 14.28 9.73 5.25
N LYS A 252 13.76 9.97 4.04
CA LYS A 252 12.34 9.72 3.72
C LYS A 252 12.02 8.22 3.76
N GLN A 253 12.91 7.37 3.27
CA GLN A 253 12.76 5.91 3.32
C GLN A 253 12.83 5.39 4.76
N GLN A 254 13.75 5.89 5.57
CA GLN A 254 13.84 5.55 7.00
C GLN A 254 12.56 5.95 7.75
N ILE A 255 12.00 7.14 7.49
CA ILE A 255 10.72 7.55 8.08
C ILE A 255 9.61 6.57 7.67
N LEU A 256 9.57 6.17 6.40
CA LEU A 256 8.57 5.21 5.91
C LEU A 256 8.71 3.85 6.59
N GLN A 257 9.95 3.34 6.75
CA GLN A 257 10.23 2.09 7.47
C GLN A 257 9.83 2.19 8.95
N ARG A 258 10.08 3.32 9.60
CA ARG A 258 9.63 3.57 10.98
C ARG A 258 8.10 3.56 11.08
N ASP A 259 7.42 4.23 10.15
CA ASP A 259 5.96 4.26 10.10
C ASP A 259 5.37 2.87 9.87
N GLU A 260 6.00 2.07 9.01
CA GLU A 260 5.62 0.69 8.71
C GLU A 260 5.75 -0.21 9.93
N ARG A 261 6.89 -0.19 10.61
CA ARG A 261 7.12 -1.00 11.80
C ARG A 261 6.21 -0.59 12.97
N LEU A 262 5.92 0.70 13.10
CA LEU A 262 4.93 1.18 14.08
C LEU A 262 3.51 0.72 13.74
N ALA A 263 3.10 0.83 12.48
CA ALA A 263 1.79 0.34 12.04
C ALA A 263 1.64 -1.17 12.28
N LEU A 264 2.70 -1.94 11.97
CA LEU A 264 2.74 -3.38 12.23
C LEU A 264 2.66 -3.68 13.72
N LEU A 265 3.41 -3.00 14.59
CA LEU A 265 3.34 -3.26 16.03
C LEU A 265 1.96 -2.90 16.62
N ILE A 266 1.32 -1.84 16.12
CA ILE A 266 -0.07 -1.52 16.49
C ILE A 266 -1.02 -2.64 16.05
N ASP A 267 -0.82 -3.20 14.86
CA ASP A 267 -1.62 -4.33 14.38
C ASP A 267 -1.16 -5.70 14.87
N ALA A 268 -0.02 -5.81 15.55
CA ALA A 268 0.42 -7.00 16.27
C ALA A 268 -0.20 -7.03 17.68
N THR A 269 -0.19 -5.89 18.37
CA THR A 269 -0.64 -5.75 19.76
C THR A 269 -2.12 -5.42 19.91
N GLY A 270 -2.72 -4.73 18.93
CA GLY A 270 -4.09 -4.22 19.01
C GLY A 270 -4.25 -3.06 19.99
N ARG A 271 -3.13 -2.54 20.49
CA ARG A 271 -3.11 -1.51 21.53
C ARG A 271 -3.63 -0.19 21.02
N SER A 272 -4.12 0.63 21.95
CA SER A 272 -4.69 1.95 21.67
C SER A 272 -3.68 3.09 21.81
N ASP A 273 -2.63 2.95 22.61
CA ASP A 273 -1.58 3.92 22.87
C ASP A 273 -0.38 3.75 21.94
N TRP A 274 -0.48 4.33 20.75
CA TRP A 274 0.58 4.23 19.74
C TRP A 274 1.88 4.92 20.16
N VAL A 275 1.86 5.84 21.14
CA VAL A 275 3.08 6.51 21.65
C VAL A 275 3.94 5.53 22.44
N SER A 276 3.36 4.79 23.38
CA SER A 276 4.08 3.78 24.15
C SER A 276 4.65 2.68 23.23
N LEU A 277 3.90 2.31 22.18
CA LEU A 277 4.40 1.37 21.17
C LEU A 277 5.57 1.92 20.35
N ARG A 278 5.57 3.22 20.05
CA ARG A 278 6.69 3.86 19.37
C ARG A 278 7.93 3.89 20.24
N GLU A 279 7.80 4.28 21.50
CA GLU A 279 8.92 4.29 22.46
C GLU A 279 9.48 2.88 22.69
N HIS A 280 8.60 1.88 22.74
CA HIS A 280 9.01 0.47 22.77
C HIS A 280 9.82 0.11 21.52
N LEU A 281 9.39 0.48 20.31
CA LEU A 281 10.18 0.25 19.10
C LEU A 281 11.53 0.98 19.12
N GLU A 282 11.57 2.22 19.61
CA GLU A 282 12.81 2.99 19.73
C GLU A 282 13.81 2.30 20.67
N ALA A 283 13.35 1.67 21.77
CA ALA A 283 14.18 0.91 22.69
C ALA A 283 14.80 -0.37 22.06
N PHE A 284 14.18 -0.89 21.00
CA PHE A 284 14.66 -2.04 20.22
C PHE A 284 15.32 -1.63 18.90
N ASP A 285 15.80 -0.39 18.75
CA ASP A 285 16.39 0.14 17.51
C ASP A 285 15.49 -0.06 16.28
N TRP A 286 14.18 -0.01 16.51
CA TRP A 286 13.12 -0.31 15.55
C TRP A 286 13.05 -1.77 15.08
N ASN A 287 13.74 -2.73 15.68
CA ASN A 287 13.54 -4.16 15.40
C ASN A 287 12.14 -4.59 15.85
N VAL A 288 11.22 -4.77 14.91
CA VAL A 288 9.81 -5.08 15.22
C VAL A 288 9.63 -6.51 15.72
N VAL A 289 10.49 -7.44 15.29
CA VAL A 289 10.37 -8.86 15.65
C VAL A 289 10.73 -9.05 17.12
N ASP A 290 11.84 -8.45 17.56
CA ASP A 290 12.25 -8.46 18.97
C ASP A 290 11.25 -7.69 19.84
N ALA A 291 10.73 -6.57 19.34
CA ALA A 291 9.69 -5.81 20.03
C ALA A 291 8.41 -6.63 20.24
N ILE A 292 7.99 -7.42 19.24
CA ILE A 292 6.84 -8.36 19.35
C ILE A 292 7.15 -9.46 20.36
N SER A 293 8.35 -10.04 20.32
CA SER A 293 8.75 -11.08 21.28
C SER A 293 8.76 -10.57 22.72
N SER A 294 9.32 -9.39 22.95
CA SER A 294 9.31 -8.70 24.24
C SER A 294 7.88 -8.38 24.71
N TRP A 295 7.02 -7.89 23.83
CA TRP A 295 5.61 -7.66 24.15
C TRP A 295 4.87 -8.95 24.52
N PHE A 296 5.15 -10.04 23.80
CA PHE A 296 4.48 -11.31 24.04
C PHE A 296 4.85 -11.88 25.42
N SER A 297 6.12 -11.77 25.80
CA SER A 297 6.70 -12.35 27.02
C SER A 297 6.54 -11.48 28.28
N ALA A 298 6.69 -10.16 28.16
CA ALA A 298 6.64 -9.24 29.30
C ALA A 298 5.41 -8.30 29.26
N GLY A 299 4.95 -7.96 28.05
CA GLY A 299 4.01 -6.86 27.84
C GLY A 299 4.73 -5.53 27.59
N ILE A 300 3.95 -4.48 27.37
CA ILE A 300 4.49 -3.11 27.17
C ILE A 300 3.80 -2.21 28.20
N GLU A 301 4.54 -1.51 29.05
CA GLU A 301 3.92 -0.56 29.98
C GLU A 301 3.38 0.69 29.24
N PRO A 302 2.21 1.24 29.59
CA PRO A 302 1.78 2.52 29.02
C PRO A 302 2.70 3.66 29.46
N ASP A 303 3.12 4.54 28.55
CA ASP A 303 3.99 5.68 28.89
C ASP A 303 3.31 6.60 29.93
N PRO A 304 3.91 6.78 31.13
CA PRO A 304 3.36 7.63 32.19
C PRO A 304 3.38 9.12 31.82
N ASN A 305 4.25 9.53 30.90
CA ASN A 305 4.38 10.92 30.45
C ASN A 305 3.50 11.22 29.24
N ALA A 306 2.74 10.23 28.75
CA ALA A 306 2.05 10.35 27.49
C ALA A 306 1.06 11.54 27.49
N PRO A 307 0.97 12.28 26.38
CA PRO A 307 0.20 13.52 26.33
C PRO A 307 -1.31 13.35 26.59
N TRP A 308 -1.83 12.12 26.55
CA TRP A 308 -3.23 11.82 26.89
C TRP A 308 -3.48 11.69 28.41
N GLN A 309 -2.43 11.48 29.23
CA GLN A 309 -2.49 11.43 30.69
C GLN A 309 -2.57 12.83 31.30
N ASN A 310 -1.80 13.77 30.73
CA ASN A 310 -1.86 15.17 31.11
C ASN A 310 -3.25 15.72 30.80
N LYS A 311 -4.08 15.93 31.83
CA LYS A 311 -5.35 16.63 31.69
C LYS A 311 -5.04 17.93 30.96
N PRO A 312 -5.54 18.13 29.73
CA PRO A 312 -5.27 19.37 29.06
C PRO A 312 -5.84 20.47 29.94
N LYS A 313 -4.99 21.43 30.33
CA LYS A 313 -5.46 22.69 30.93
C LYS A 313 -6.49 23.22 29.95
N GLN A 314 -7.77 23.14 30.31
CA GLN A 314 -8.88 23.51 29.45
C GLN A 314 -8.76 25.00 29.15
N LYS A 315 -8.01 25.37 28.10
CA LYS A 315 -8.20 26.66 27.46
C LYS A 315 -9.60 26.59 26.87
N LYS A 316 -10.45 27.53 27.30
CA LYS A 316 -11.92 27.56 27.10
C LYS A 316 -12.39 27.35 25.66
N ASN A 317 -11.50 27.48 24.67
CA ASN A 317 -11.79 27.39 23.23
C ASN A 317 -10.93 26.39 22.45
N GLU A 318 -10.02 25.63 23.09
CA GLU A 318 -9.10 24.73 22.38
C GLU A 318 -9.49 23.28 22.63
N LYS A 319 -10.08 22.63 21.62
CA LYS A 319 -10.41 21.20 21.68
C LYS A 319 -9.10 20.42 21.69
N THR A 320 -8.77 19.87 22.83
CA THR A 320 -7.58 19.07 23.04
C THR A 320 -7.78 17.70 22.39
N PHE A 321 -7.23 17.54 21.20
CA PHE A 321 -6.96 16.23 20.64
C PHE A 321 -6.10 15.48 21.68
N ARG A 322 -6.58 14.35 22.18
CA ARG A 322 -5.73 13.47 23.00
C ARG A 322 -4.68 12.88 22.06
N VAL A 323 -3.56 13.57 21.94
CA VAL A 323 -2.38 13.09 21.21
C VAL A 323 -1.99 11.74 21.83
N GLY A 324 -1.70 10.75 21.00
CA GLY A 324 -1.19 9.46 21.47
C GLY A 324 -2.18 8.31 21.63
N LEU A 325 -3.49 8.51 21.41
CA LEU A 325 -4.49 7.42 21.48
C LEU A 325 -5.23 7.20 20.16
N ARG A 326 -5.52 5.92 19.88
CA ARG A 326 -6.39 5.48 18.79
C ARG A 326 -7.86 5.78 19.07
N GLN A 327 -8.64 5.86 18.00
CA GLN A 327 -10.09 6.02 18.08
C GLN A 327 -10.80 4.71 17.73
N CYS A 328 -11.90 4.43 18.40
CA CYS A 328 -12.80 3.33 18.00
C CYS A 328 -13.71 3.75 16.86
N GLU A 329 -14.47 2.80 16.31
CA GLU A 329 -15.45 3.01 15.24
C GLU A 329 -16.51 4.07 15.55
N ASN A 330 -16.70 4.42 16.83
CA ASN A 330 -17.60 5.46 17.31
C ASN A 330 -16.94 6.85 17.43
N GLY A 331 -15.65 6.99 17.10
CA GLY A 331 -14.87 8.22 17.20
C GLY A 331 -14.51 8.61 18.64
N ARG A 332 -14.63 7.66 19.57
CA ARG A 332 -14.19 7.84 20.97
C ARG A 332 -12.76 7.33 21.08
N TYR A 333 -11.94 8.00 21.87
CA TYR A 333 -10.61 7.51 22.18
C TYR A 333 -10.71 6.21 22.98
N VAL A 334 -9.96 5.20 22.55
CA VAL A 334 -9.82 3.94 23.29
C VAL A 334 -8.81 4.19 24.39
N LYS A 335 -9.17 3.83 25.63
CA LYS A 335 -8.25 3.96 26.76
C LYS A 335 -7.12 2.94 26.58
N PRO A 336 -5.89 3.26 27.02
CA PRO A 336 -4.84 2.26 27.14
C PRO A 336 -5.22 1.22 28.19
N PRO A 337 -4.58 0.03 28.15
CA PRO A 337 -4.73 -0.94 29.22
C PRO A 337 -4.31 -0.30 30.56
N ALA A 338 -5.13 -0.51 31.58
CA ALA A 338 -4.93 0.04 32.92
C ALA A 338 -4.33 -1.01 33.87
N ASP A 339 -3.80 -0.55 34.99
CA ASP A 339 -3.27 -1.39 36.07
C ASP A 339 -2.28 -2.44 35.54
N ASP A 340 -2.47 -3.71 35.86
CA ASP A 340 -1.61 -4.81 35.41
C ASP A 340 -2.08 -5.46 34.09
N MET A 341 -3.09 -4.91 33.41
CA MET A 341 -3.65 -5.52 32.19
C MET A 341 -2.69 -5.52 30.99
N TRP A 342 -1.61 -4.74 31.04
CA TRP A 342 -0.57 -4.73 30.03
C TRP A 342 0.45 -5.86 30.22
N LYS A 343 0.57 -6.41 31.44
CA LYS A 343 1.53 -7.47 31.74
C LYS A 343 1.15 -8.75 30.99
N ALA A 344 2.16 -9.39 30.42
CA ALA A 344 1.96 -10.68 29.81
C ALA A 344 1.74 -11.77 30.87
N PRO A 345 0.88 -12.77 30.59
CA PRO A 345 0.87 -14.00 31.38
C PRO A 345 2.22 -14.72 31.22
N ALA A 346 2.59 -15.53 32.22
CA ALA A 346 3.81 -16.33 32.13
C ALA A 346 3.75 -17.25 30.89
N MET A 347 4.80 -17.19 30.08
CA MET A 347 4.96 -18.09 28.95
C MET A 347 5.22 -19.52 29.43
N ASP A 348 4.69 -20.50 28.69
CA ASP A 348 5.09 -21.89 28.88
C ASP A 348 6.46 -22.15 28.21
N ASN A 349 7.13 -23.23 28.62
CA ASN A 349 8.45 -23.61 28.08
C ASN A 349 8.35 -24.36 26.74
N GLU A 350 7.17 -24.36 26.10
CA GLU A 350 6.91 -25.09 24.86
C GLU A 350 7.11 -24.25 23.60
N TRP A 351 7.43 -22.97 23.72
CA TRP A 351 7.72 -22.13 22.57
C TRP A 351 9.11 -22.42 22.00
N ALA A 352 9.22 -22.40 20.66
CA ALA A 352 10.51 -22.39 20.02
C ALA A 352 11.28 -21.10 20.39
N PRO A 353 12.62 -21.16 20.52
CA PRO A 353 13.41 -19.93 20.63
C PRO A 353 13.24 -19.09 19.36
N ASP A 354 13.33 -17.77 19.53
CA ASP A 354 13.30 -16.85 18.39
C ASP A 354 14.50 -17.12 17.49
N ARG A 355 14.21 -17.37 16.21
CA ARG A 355 15.23 -17.54 15.17
C ARG A 355 15.80 -16.18 14.77
N SER A 356 17.07 -16.14 14.36
CA SER A 356 17.71 -14.95 13.79
C SER A 356 17.11 -14.54 12.44
N THR A 357 16.60 -15.50 11.68
CA THR A 357 15.95 -15.34 10.36
C THR A 357 14.72 -16.26 10.27
N PHE A 358 13.74 -15.90 9.44
CA PHE A 358 12.64 -16.80 9.07
C PHE A 358 12.96 -17.61 7.81
N GLU A 359 14.18 -17.49 7.28
CA GLU A 359 14.67 -18.31 6.18
C GLU A 359 14.42 -19.80 6.48
N PRO A 360 13.72 -20.51 5.56
CA PRO A 360 13.49 -21.92 5.75
C PRO A 360 14.82 -22.69 5.69
N ASP A 361 14.94 -23.72 6.52
CA ASP A 361 16.11 -24.61 6.52
C ASP A 361 16.24 -25.25 5.11
N GLU A 362 17.44 -25.21 4.50
CA GLU A 362 17.70 -25.58 3.08
C GLU A 362 17.39 -27.07 2.73
N ASP A 363 17.04 -27.89 3.74
CA ASP A 363 16.90 -29.34 3.63
C ASP A 363 15.48 -29.85 3.25
N GLU A 364 14.54 -28.99 2.82
CA GLU A 364 13.27 -29.49 2.25
C GLU A 364 13.40 -29.76 0.75
N PRO A 365 12.96 -30.94 0.27
CA PRO A 365 13.21 -31.40 -1.08
C PRO A 365 12.58 -30.46 -2.11
N ASP A 366 13.29 -30.32 -3.23
CA ASP A 366 12.75 -29.90 -4.52
C ASP A 366 11.52 -30.77 -4.83
N SER A 367 10.37 -30.35 -4.32
CA SER A 367 9.08 -30.97 -4.56
C SER A 367 8.72 -30.66 -6.01
N GLY A 368 9.36 -31.37 -6.92
CA GLY A 368 8.94 -31.51 -8.31
C GLY A 368 7.47 -31.93 -8.33
N SER A 369 6.64 -30.98 -8.75
CA SER A 369 5.20 -31.08 -8.99
C SER A 369 4.80 -29.73 -9.58
N ASP A 370 5.18 -29.46 -10.83
CA ASP A 370 4.37 -29.73 -12.04
C ASP A 370 3.03 -28.98 -12.04
N ASP A 371 2.90 -28.10 -13.03
CA ASP A 371 1.69 -27.82 -13.81
C ASP A 371 0.39 -27.44 -13.07
N ASP A 372 0.42 -26.33 -12.32
CA ASP A 372 -0.78 -25.50 -12.17
C ASP A 372 -0.51 -24.12 -12.80
N ASP A 373 -0.63 -24.10 -14.13
CA ASP A 373 -0.86 -22.94 -15.01
C ASP A 373 -2.21 -22.23 -14.69
N ASP A 374 -2.64 -22.23 -13.42
CA ASP A 374 -3.73 -21.38 -12.97
C ASP A 374 -3.16 -19.97 -12.71
N ASP A 375 -3.25 -19.20 -13.79
CA ASP A 375 -3.33 -17.75 -13.93
C ASP A 375 -4.29 -17.10 -12.90
N ASP A 376 -3.98 -17.25 -11.62
CA ASP A 376 -4.32 -16.31 -10.56
C ASP A 376 -3.01 -15.60 -10.18
N SER A 377 -2.52 -14.83 -11.16
CA SER A 377 -1.61 -13.72 -10.95
C SER A 377 -2.29 -12.60 -10.15
N ASP A 378 -2.83 -12.95 -8.97
CA ASP A 378 -2.76 -12.09 -7.79
C ASP A 378 -1.28 -12.05 -7.37
N ALA A 379 -0.44 -11.51 -8.26
CA ALA A 379 0.82 -10.89 -7.91
C ALA A 379 0.48 -9.70 -7.00
N GLU A 380 0.23 -10.00 -5.73
CA GLU A 380 0.01 -9.05 -4.64
C GLU A 380 1.21 -8.07 -4.48
N GLY A 381 2.33 -8.30 -5.18
CA GLY A 381 3.61 -7.64 -4.96
C GLY A 381 4.00 -6.48 -5.89
N GLN A 382 3.49 -6.35 -7.12
CA GLN A 382 3.91 -5.23 -8.01
C GLN A 382 2.86 -4.13 -8.08
N ARG A 383 2.64 -3.49 -6.94
CA ARG A 383 1.82 -2.30 -6.83
C ARG A 383 2.68 -1.09 -7.26
N LEU A 384 2.39 -0.52 -8.43
CA LEU A 384 3.09 0.67 -8.91
C LEU A 384 2.83 1.87 -7.98
N ILE A 385 3.84 2.21 -7.18
CA ILE A 385 3.90 3.47 -6.44
C ILE A 385 4.12 4.58 -7.46
N ARG A 386 3.39 5.69 -7.32
CA ARG A 386 3.61 6.87 -8.18
C ARG A 386 4.98 7.45 -7.88
N SER A 387 5.89 7.42 -8.85
CA SER A 387 7.22 8.06 -8.79
C SER A 387 7.12 9.56 -8.44
N ASP A 388 6.07 10.24 -8.92
CA ASP A 388 5.94 11.72 -8.81
C ASP A 388 4.92 12.20 -7.78
N ALA A 389 4.55 11.36 -6.80
CA ALA A 389 3.56 11.77 -5.83
C ALA A 389 4.10 12.87 -4.90
N LYS A 390 3.44 14.04 -4.92
CA LYS A 390 3.77 15.20 -4.05
C LYS A 390 3.60 14.95 -2.54
N ARG A 391 3.01 13.82 -2.15
CA ARG A 391 2.80 13.44 -0.75
C ARG A 391 3.55 12.13 -0.51
N GLN A 392 4.04 11.90 0.69
CA GLN A 392 4.51 10.57 1.07
C GLN A 392 3.28 9.68 1.32
N PRO A 393 3.30 8.40 0.90
CA PRO A 393 2.24 7.48 1.28
C PRO A 393 2.28 7.26 2.80
N GLY A 394 1.10 7.17 3.42
CA GLY A 394 0.98 6.71 4.81
C GLY A 394 0.79 5.20 4.84
N ILE A 395 1.18 4.55 5.94
CA ILE A 395 1.03 3.10 6.13
C ILE A 395 -0.29 2.81 6.82
N GLU A 396 -1.18 2.06 6.17
CA GLU A 396 -2.49 1.69 6.76
C GLU A 396 -2.29 0.63 7.86
N ILE A 397 -2.97 0.84 8.99
CA ILE A 397 -2.99 -0.12 10.10
C ILE A 397 -4.09 -1.13 9.80
N ASN A 398 -3.78 -2.43 9.85
CA ASN A 398 -4.70 -3.52 9.54
C ASN A 398 -5.29 -3.38 8.13
N GLU A 399 -4.47 -3.66 7.11
CA GLU A 399 -4.82 -3.57 5.68
C GLU A 399 -6.00 -4.50 5.30
N ASP A 400 -7.23 -4.11 5.61
CA ASP A 400 -8.43 -4.82 5.23
C ASP A 400 -8.85 -4.40 3.81
N LEU A 401 -8.27 -5.06 2.80
CA LEU A 401 -8.60 -4.81 1.40
C LEU A 401 -10.00 -5.31 1.00
N ALA A 402 -10.64 -6.14 1.84
CA ALA A 402 -11.94 -6.71 1.53
C ALA A 402 -13.03 -5.63 1.52
N THR A 403 -13.91 -5.69 0.54
CA THR A 403 -15.07 -4.79 0.48
C THR A 403 -16.08 -5.11 1.59
N ALA A 404 -16.81 -4.08 2.04
CA ALA A 404 -18.00 -4.28 2.84
C ALA A 404 -19.07 -5.01 2.00
N LYS A 405 -19.69 -6.04 2.57
CA LYS A 405 -20.74 -6.84 1.93
C LYS A 405 -22.10 -6.42 2.45
N VAL A 406 -23.10 -6.41 1.56
CA VAL A 406 -24.49 -6.11 1.91
C VAL A 406 -25.00 -7.22 2.84
N GLY A 407 -25.72 -6.84 3.91
CA GLY A 407 -26.24 -7.75 4.91
C GLY A 407 -25.21 -8.32 5.89
N GLN A 408 -23.95 -7.90 5.81
CA GLN A 408 -22.88 -8.33 6.71
C GLN A 408 -22.30 -7.12 7.46
N PRO A 409 -22.88 -6.77 8.62
CA PRO A 409 -22.42 -5.64 9.41
C PRO A 409 -20.96 -5.80 9.85
N ASN A 410 -20.10 -4.87 9.44
CA ASN A 410 -18.73 -4.81 9.92
C ASN A 410 -18.34 -3.36 10.23
N LYS A 411 -18.56 -2.96 11.49
CA LYS A 411 -18.38 -1.57 11.93
C LYS A 411 -16.94 -1.06 11.78
N TYR A 412 -15.93 -1.93 11.78
CA TYR A 412 -14.53 -1.54 11.61
C TYR A 412 -14.26 -0.98 10.22
N LYS A 413 -15.00 -1.43 9.20
CA LYS A 413 -14.91 -0.88 7.84
C LYS A 413 -15.34 0.59 7.75
N LEU A 414 -15.96 1.15 8.80
CA LEU A 414 -16.32 2.57 8.90
C LEU A 414 -15.14 3.47 9.24
N MET A 415 -14.00 2.91 9.61
CA MET A 415 -12.78 3.63 9.95
C MET A 415 -11.61 3.06 9.16
N GLN A 416 -10.69 3.94 8.76
CA GLN A 416 -9.37 3.56 8.28
C GLN A 416 -8.35 4.29 9.12
N GLU A 417 -7.35 3.56 9.57
CA GLU A 417 -6.31 4.03 10.46
C GLU A 417 -4.98 3.96 9.74
N ARG A 418 -4.10 4.93 9.95
CA ARG A 418 -2.78 4.93 9.32
C ARG A 418 -1.74 5.61 10.20
N ILE A 419 -0.47 5.30 9.94
CA ILE A 419 0.68 6.07 10.42
C ILE A 419 1.24 6.88 9.25
N GLU A 420 1.42 8.19 9.47
CA GLU A 420 2.11 9.08 8.53
C GLU A 420 3.05 10.00 9.31
N LYS A 421 4.35 9.95 9.01
CA LYS A 421 5.41 10.76 9.62
C LYS A 421 5.44 10.65 11.15
N GLY A 422 5.39 9.42 11.64
CA GLY A 422 5.41 9.08 13.05
C GLY A 422 4.15 9.49 13.82
N LYS A 423 3.04 9.77 13.11
CA LYS A 423 1.77 10.20 13.71
C LYS A 423 0.63 9.31 13.28
N TYR A 424 -0.21 8.97 14.23
CA TYR A 424 -1.47 8.29 13.98
C TYR A 424 -2.50 9.24 13.37
N GLU A 425 -3.07 8.82 12.25
CA GLU A 425 -4.21 9.43 11.61
C GLU A 425 -5.36 8.43 11.47
N ASN A 426 -6.59 8.93 11.48
CA ASN A 426 -7.76 8.13 11.18
C ASN A 426 -8.72 8.88 10.27
N HIS A 427 -9.33 8.13 9.36
CA HIS A 427 -10.37 8.60 8.46
C HIS A 427 -11.64 7.82 8.78
N ARG A 428 -12.65 8.52 9.27
CA ARG A 428 -13.95 7.91 9.57
C ARG A 428 -14.98 8.22 8.49
N PHE A 429 -15.79 7.23 8.15
CA PHE A 429 -16.90 7.38 7.23
C PHE A 429 -18.05 8.15 7.90
N VAL A 430 -18.13 9.45 7.63
CA VAL A 430 -19.16 10.36 8.18
C VAL A 430 -19.94 11.02 7.06
N ASN A 431 -20.39 10.23 6.09
CA ASN A 431 -21.28 10.72 5.03
C ASN A 431 -22.58 11.30 5.65
N LYS A 432 -23.55 11.74 4.83
CA LYS A 432 -24.83 12.33 5.29
C LYS A 432 -25.74 11.36 6.05
N PHE A 433 -25.22 10.43 6.85
CA PHE A 433 -25.96 9.53 7.71
C PHE A 433 -26.08 10.12 9.11
N ASP A 434 -27.19 9.82 9.76
CA ASP A 434 -27.38 10.05 11.17
C ASP A 434 -26.69 8.93 11.95
N TRP A 435 -25.64 9.27 12.69
CA TRP A 435 -24.90 8.33 13.54
C TRP A 435 -25.35 8.40 15.01
N GLY A 436 -26.42 9.13 15.30
CA GLY A 436 -26.95 9.36 16.63
C GLY A 436 -26.11 10.32 17.49
N SER A 437 -26.66 10.73 18.63
CA SER A 437 -26.04 11.65 19.60
C SER A 437 -24.78 11.10 20.28
N ASN A 438 -24.55 9.79 20.20
CA ASN A 438 -23.40 9.12 20.79
C ASN A 438 -22.08 9.34 20.03
N VAL A 439 -22.17 9.85 18.79
CA VAL A 439 -21.03 10.23 17.97
C VAL A 439 -20.81 11.73 18.09
N ARG A 440 -19.61 12.13 18.51
CA ARG A 440 -19.22 13.56 18.59
C ARG A 440 -19.16 14.16 17.17
N MET A 441 -20.28 14.64 16.67
CA MET A 441 -20.39 15.39 15.40
C MET A 441 -19.49 16.65 15.40
N ASP A 442 -19.18 17.14 16.59
CA ASP A 442 -18.28 18.25 16.88
C ASP A 442 -16.83 18.05 16.44
N LEU A 443 -16.40 16.82 16.15
CA LEU A 443 -15.07 16.54 15.59
C LEU A 443 -15.01 16.73 14.06
N PHE A 444 -16.17 16.90 13.39
CA PHE A 444 -16.27 16.94 11.92
C PHE A 444 -16.46 18.34 11.32
N LYS A 445 -16.26 19.42 12.12
CA LYS A 445 -16.53 20.81 11.71
C LYS A 445 -15.64 21.39 10.59
N GLY A 446 -14.68 20.63 10.06
CA GLY A 446 -13.87 21.00 8.88
C GLY A 446 -14.34 20.37 7.56
N VAL A 447 -15.12 19.29 7.62
CA VAL A 447 -15.77 18.76 6.43
C VAL A 447 -16.93 19.70 6.15
N ARG A 448 -16.90 20.42 5.02
CA ARG A 448 -18.07 21.16 4.52
C ARG A 448 -19.20 20.14 4.35
N GLN A 449 -19.96 19.91 5.42
CA GLN A 449 -21.27 19.32 5.31
C GLN A 449 -22.08 20.37 4.56
N ASP A 450 -22.07 20.27 3.23
CA ASP A 450 -23.14 20.84 2.43
C ASP A 450 -24.42 20.45 3.16
N ARG A 451 -25.12 21.45 3.70
CA ARG A 451 -26.23 21.39 4.66
C ARG A 451 -27.48 20.68 4.11
N GLY A 452 -27.29 19.61 3.35
CA GLY A 452 -28.35 18.72 2.91
C GLY A 452 -28.86 17.91 4.10
N LYS A 453 -30.16 17.62 4.08
CA LYS A 453 -30.85 16.76 5.04
C LYS A 453 -30.07 15.46 5.25
N LEU A 454 -29.85 15.08 6.52
CA LEU A 454 -29.32 13.76 6.87
C LEU A 454 -30.24 12.69 6.26
N ILE A 455 -29.64 11.68 5.65
CA ILE A 455 -30.27 10.59 4.89
C ILE A 455 -30.92 9.56 5.83
N GLY A 456 -30.71 9.66 7.16
CA GLY A 456 -31.14 8.68 8.17
C GLY A 456 -29.98 7.79 8.64
N PRO A 457 -30.23 6.77 9.46
CA PRO A 457 -29.18 5.88 9.96
C PRO A 457 -28.52 5.07 8.84
N PHE A 458 -27.23 4.75 9.02
CA PHE A 458 -26.55 3.84 8.11
C PHE A 458 -27.15 2.44 8.20
N ASP A 459 -27.37 1.80 7.04
CA ASP A 459 -28.02 0.49 6.94
C ASP A 459 -27.12 -0.46 6.15
N TRP A 460 -26.74 -1.57 6.77
CA TRP A 460 -25.90 -2.61 6.18
C TRP A 460 -26.63 -3.45 5.14
N ASN A 461 -27.97 -3.49 5.17
CA ASN A 461 -28.79 -4.19 4.18
C ASN A 461 -29.03 -3.33 2.92
N ASN A 462 -28.79 -2.02 3.01
CA ASN A 462 -28.93 -1.12 1.88
C ASN A 462 -27.67 -1.10 0.99
N LYS A 463 -27.83 -1.58 -0.25
CA LYS A 463 -26.75 -1.65 -1.25
C LYS A 463 -26.11 -0.29 -1.54
N ASP A 464 -26.88 0.80 -1.52
CA ASP A 464 -26.36 2.14 -1.78
C ASP A 464 -25.53 2.67 -0.62
N HIS A 465 -25.92 2.35 0.62
CA HIS A 465 -25.17 2.73 1.82
C HIS A 465 -23.81 2.03 1.85
N VAL A 466 -23.81 0.71 1.65
CA VAL A 466 -22.58 -0.10 1.53
C VAL A 466 -21.75 0.33 0.32
N GLY A 467 -22.38 0.69 -0.79
CA GLY A 467 -21.71 1.24 -1.98
C GLY A 467 -20.94 2.53 -1.70
N LYS A 468 -21.57 3.47 -0.96
CA LYS A 468 -20.92 4.72 -0.51
C LYS A 468 -19.77 4.46 0.46
N LEU A 469 -19.91 3.50 1.37
CA LEU A 469 -18.84 3.10 2.28
C LEU A 469 -17.64 2.55 1.50
N ASN A 470 -17.88 1.61 0.60
CA ASN A 470 -16.82 1.04 -0.25
C ASN A 470 -16.15 2.09 -1.14
N GLN A 471 -16.89 3.09 -1.62
CA GLN A 471 -16.31 4.21 -2.36
C GLN A 471 -15.38 5.06 -1.49
N PHE A 472 -15.81 5.41 -0.27
CA PHE A 472 -14.98 6.11 0.71
C PHE A 472 -13.69 5.35 0.99
N ARG A 473 -13.79 4.05 1.30
CA ARG A 473 -12.62 3.21 1.58
C ARG A 473 -11.63 3.16 0.43
N ARG A 474 -12.12 2.94 -0.79
CA ARG A 474 -11.28 2.96 -1.99
C ARG A 474 -10.62 4.32 -2.23
N GLN A 475 -11.31 5.42 -1.94
CA GLN A 475 -10.75 6.76 -2.12
C GLN A 475 -9.63 7.05 -1.14
N ASN A 476 -9.80 6.70 0.14
CA ASN A 476 -8.75 6.90 1.14
C ASN A 476 -7.60 5.93 0.93
N LEU A 477 -7.85 4.63 0.72
CA LEU A 477 -6.80 3.66 0.40
C LEU A 477 -5.93 4.17 -0.77
N ARG A 478 -6.56 4.72 -1.82
CA ARG A 478 -5.82 5.30 -2.96
C ARG A 478 -5.05 6.57 -2.61
N ARG A 479 -5.56 7.40 -1.68
CA ARG A 479 -4.85 8.61 -1.22
C ARG A 479 -3.67 8.26 -0.33
N ASP A 480 -3.85 7.24 0.50
CA ASP A 480 -2.96 6.88 1.59
C ASP A 480 -1.81 6.05 1.06
N THR A 481 -2.11 4.96 0.35
CA THR A 481 -1.08 4.07 -0.21
C THR A 481 -0.48 4.62 -1.51
N GLN A 482 -1.19 5.56 -2.16
CA GLN A 482 -0.87 6.09 -3.49
C GLN A 482 -0.75 5.02 -4.59
N LEU A 483 -1.12 3.79 -4.27
CA LEU A 483 -1.08 2.67 -5.17
C LEU A 483 -2.06 2.91 -6.29
N LEU A 484 -1.52 2.99 -7.50
CA LEU A 484 -2.33 2.96 -8.69
C LEU A 484 -2.74 1.50 -8.93
N LYS A 485 -3.94 1.13 -8.44
CA LYS A 485 -4.55 -0.18 -8.79
C LYS A 485 -4.72 -0.38 -10.30
N ARG A 486 -4.63 0.70 -11.09
CA ARG A 486 -4.63 0.67 -12.54
C ARG A 486 -3.56 1.61 -13.04
N GLN A 487 -2.67 1.10 -13.88
CA GLN A 487 -1.79 1.94 -14.67
C GLN A 487 -2.61 3.02 -15.39
N GLY A 488 -2.03 4.20 -15.57
CA GLY A 488 -2.69 5.32 -16.22
C GLY A 488 -3.24 4.92 -17.60
N HIS A 489 -4.40 5.46 -17.98
CA HIS A 489 -4.84 5.36 -19.38
C HIS A 489 -3.80 6.06 -20.24
N GLN A 490 -3.17 5.32 -21.15
CA GLN A 490 -2.28 5.95 -22.13
C GLN A 490 -3.15 6.80 -23.07
N PRO A 491 -2.89 8.10 -23.27
CA PRO A 491 -3.70 8.98 -24.11
C PRO A 491 -3.74 8.45 -25.54
N TRP A 492 -4.79 8.74 -26.32
CA TRP A 492 -4.84 8.38 -27.74
C TRP A 492 -4.08 9.43 -28.54
N THR A 493 -3.19 8.98 -29.43
CA THR A 493 -2.47 9.81 -30.39
C THR A 493 -3.30 10.06 -31.63
N ASP A 494 -2.94 11.09 -32.39
CA ASP A 494 -3.63 11.43 -33.64
C ASP A 494 -3.49 10.30 -34.67
N ALA A 495 -2.31 9.69 -34.79
CA ALA A 495 -2.08 8.53 -35.66
C ALA A 495 -2.95 7.31 -35.29
N GLU A 496 -3.19 7.07 -33.99
CA GLU A 496 -4.10 6.01 -33.55
C GLU A 496 -5.56 6.34 -33.86
N ASN A 497 -5.96 7.62 -33.73
CA ASN A 497 -7.30 8.08 -34.06
C ASN A 497 -7.58 8.01 -35.56
N GLU A 498 -6.58 8.38 -36.37
CA GLU A 498 -6.61 8.28 -37.84
C GLU A 498 -6.71 6.82 -38.29
N PHE A 499 -5.90 5.93 -37.72
CA PHE A 499 -6.02 4.49 -38.03
C PHE A 499 -7.39 3.92 -37.64
N LEU A 500 -7.95 4.36 -36.51
CA LEU A 500 -9.30 3.95 -36.13
C LEU A 500 -10.35 4.50 -37.10
N TYR A 501 -10.14 5.70 -37.66
CA TYR A 501 -10.99 6.26 -38.70
C TYR A 501 -10.89 5.43 -40.00
N GLU A 502 -9.66 5.10 -40.45
CA GLU A 502 -9.41 4.23 -41.61
C GLU A 502 -10.14 2.88 -41.49
N LEU A 503 -10.10 2.24 -40.30
CA LEU A 503 -10.81 0.99 -40.05
C LEU A 503 -12.34 1.12 -40.21
N ASN A 504 -12.92 2.28 -39.84
CA ASN A 504 -14.34 2.53 -40.06
C ASN A 504 -14.64 2.72 -41.55
N GLU A 505 -13.80 3.46 -42.26
CA GLU A 505 -13.96 3.71 -43.69
C GLU A 505 -13.87 2.42 -44.50
N GLU A 506 -12.82 1.63 -44.27
CA GLU A 506 -12.63 0.30 -44.88
C GLU A 506 -13.88 -0.56 -44.68
N LYS A 507 -14.41 -0.61 -43.46
CA LYS A 507 -15.57 -1.44 -43.17
C LYS A 507 -16.87 -0.97 -43.84
N VAL A 508 -17.04 0.34 -43.99
CA VAL A 508 -18.16 0.90 -44.75
C VAL A 508 -18.01 0.57 -46.22
N LEU A 509 -16.82 0.72 -46.79
CA LEU A 509 -16.53 0.36 -48.18
C LEU A 509 -16.77 -1.13 -48.46
N ASP A 510 -16.30 -2.01 -47.58
CA ASP A 510 -16.52 -3.46 -47.70
C ASP A 510 -18.01 -3.81 -47.72
N ARG A 511 -18.80 -3.17 -46.86
CA ARG A 511 -20.25 -3.40 -46.80
C ARG A 511 -20.98 -2.79 -48.00
N MET A 512 -20.54 -1.63 -48.48
CA MET A 512 -21.04 -1.05 -49.73
C MET A 512 -20.79 -2.00 -50.89
N ASN A 513 -19.56 -2.52 -51.03
CA ASN A 513 -19.19 -3.47 -52.07
C ASN A 513 -19.96 -4.79 -51.96
N ALA A 514 -20.18 -5.30 -50.75
CA ALA A 514 -20.88 -6.56 -50.53
C ALA A 514 -22.40 -6.48 -50.73
N THR A 515 -23.03 -5.33 -50.45
CA THR A 515 -24.50 -5.18 -50.47
C THR A 515 -25.03 -4.32 -51.62
N GLY A 516 -24.18 -3.55 -52.30
CA GLY A 516 -24.57 -2.57 -53.31
C GLY A 516 -25.32 -1.36 -52.76
N LYS A 517 -25.42 -1.21 -51.43
CA LYS A 517 -26.11 -0.09 -50.77
C LYS A 517 -25.28 1.19 -50.80
N THR A 518 -25.95 2.32 -50.68
CA THR A 518 -25.30 3.62 -50.58
C THR A 518 -24.57 3.78 -49.25
N ARG A 519 -23.60 4.70 -49.20
CA ARG A 519 -22.81 5.00 -47.99
C ARG A 519 -23.70 5.33 -46.79
N ASP A 520 -24.71 6.17 -46.99
CA ASP A 520 -25.62 6.60 -45.92
C ASP A 520 -26.47 5.45 -45.38
N GLU A 521 -26.97 4.55 -46.24
CA GLU A 521 -27.73 3.37 -45.83
C GLU A 521 -26.90 2.38 -45.01
N ILE A 522 -25.60 2.24 -45.34
CA ILE A 522 -24.68 1.40 -44.55
C ILE A 522 -24.38 2.04 -43.21
N ILE A 523 -24.18 3.36 -43.17
CA ILE A 523 -23.88 4.10 -41.94
C ILE A 523 -25.05 4.03 -40.96
N ASP A 524 -26.29 4.22 -41.42
CA ASP A 524 -27.48 4.17 -40.54
C ASP A 524 -27.73 2.78 -39.93
N GLY A 525 -27.30 1.71 -40.60
CA GLY A 525 -27.34 0.34 -40.11
C GLY A 525 -26.02 -0.14 -39.49
N PHE A 526 -25.04 0.73 -39.26
CA PHE A 526 -23.68 0.31 -38.92
C PHE A 526 -23.60 -0.30 -37.51
N SER A 527 -23.59 -1.63 -37.46
CA SER A 527 -23.34 -2.41 -36.26
C SER A 527 -22.14 -3.33 -36.46
N MET A 528 -21.33 -3.50 -35.42
CA MET A 528 -20.17 -4.39 -35.42
C MET A 528 -20.42 -5.62 -34.54
N SER A 529 -20.10 -6.80 -35.08
CA SER A 529 -20.11 -8.06 -34.35
C SER A 529 -18.98 -8.11 -33.31
N LYS A 530 -19.06 -9.05 -32.35
CA LYS A 530 -17.99 -9.22 -31.35
C LYS A 530 -16.65 -9.62 -31.99
N GLN A 531 -16.71 -10.44 -33.04
CA GLN A 531 -15.53 -10.91 -33.76
C GLN A 531 -14.85 -9.78 -34.53
N GLU A 532 -15.63 -8.93 -35.23
CA GLU A 532 -15.09 -7.76 -35.95
C GLU A 532 -14.40 -6.78 -34.99
N LYS A 533 -14.97 -6.59 -33.79
CA LYS A 533 -14.35 -5.74 -32.76
C LYS A 533 -13.01 -6.29 -32.26
N GLN A 534 -12.89 -7.62 -32.20
CA GLN A 534 -11.64 -8.27 -31.80
C GLN A 534 -10.60 -8.17 -32.91
N GLU A 535 -10.99 -8.44 -34.16
CA GLU A 535 -10.12 -8.28 -35.33
C GLU A 535 -9.55 -6.86 -35.44
N TRP A 536 -10.39 -5.84 -35.20
CA TRP A 536 -9.92 -4.45 -35.15
C TRP A 536 -8.90 -4.22 -34.04
N ALA A 537 -9.10 -4.81 -32.86
CA ALA A 537 -8.14 -4.72 -31.77
C ALA A 537 -6.81 -5.40 -32.14
N ASP A 538 -6.87 -6.55 -32.80
CA ASP A 538 -5.69 -7.31 -33.22
C ASP A 538 -4.90 -6.52 -34.28
N ARG A 539 -5.58 -5.99 -35.32
CA ARG A 539 -4.97 -5.11 -36.34
C ARG A 539 -4.39 -3.83 -35.74
N PHE A 540 -5.08 -3.24 -34.76
CA PHE A 540 -4.61 -2.05 -34.05
C PHE A 540 -3.34 -2.35 -33.24
N ASN A 541 -3.33 -3.45 -32.50
CA ASN A 541 -2.20 -3.84 -31.67
C ASN A 541 -1.00 -4.23 -32.55
N GLN A 542 -1.22 -4.93 -33.67
CA GLN A 542 -0.17 -5.20 -34.64
C GLN A 542 0.53 -3.93 -35.14
N ARG A 543 -0.22 -2.81 -35.29
CA ARG A 543 0.35 -1.54 -35.76
C ARG A 543 1.02 -0.74 -34.66
N PHE A 544 0.49 -0.73 -33.43
CA PHE A 544 0.90 0.21 -32.39
C PHE A 544 1.51 -0.40 -31.14
N GLU A 545 1.22 -1.66 -30.80
CA GLU A 545 1.75 -2.30 -29.59
C GLU A 545 3.29 -2.36 -29.59
N GLY A 546 3.89 -2.14 -28.42
CA GLY A 546 5.35 -2.12 -28.23
C GLY A 546 6.04 -0.85 -28.75
N LYS A 547 5.38 -0.04 -29.60
CA LYS A 547 5.96 1.20 -30.12
C LYS A 547 5.80 2.34 -29.13
N THR A 548 6.85 3.14 -28.96
CA THR A 548 6.82 4.35 -28.12
C THR A 548 6.39 5.56 -28.95
N PRO A 549 5.20 6.15 -28.71
CA PRO A 549 4.76 7.35 -29.42
C PRO A 549 5.68 8.53 -29.15
N LYS A 550 5.76 9.47 -30.09
CA LYS A 550 6.54 10.71 -29.90
C LYS A 550 6.08 11.45 -28.64
N GLY A 551 6.98 11.62 -27.67
CA GLY A 551 6.71 12.31 -26.40
C GLY A 551 6.08 11.46 -25.30
N ALA A 552 6.04 10.13 -25.44
CA ALA A 552 5.65 9.21 -24.37
C ALA A 552 6.88 8.53 -23.77
N ASP A 553 6.86 8.31 -22.46
CA ASP A 553 7.96 7.66 -21.73
C ASP A 553 7.87 6.12 -21.77
N GLU A 554 6.69 5.57 -22.08
CA GLU A 554 6.41 4.13 -22.06
C GLU A 554 5.95 3.63 -23.44
N PRO A 555 6.33 2.40 -23.84
CA PRO A 555 5.81 1.77 -25.04
C PRO A 555 4.29 1.53 -24.94
N ARG A 556 3.63 1.53 -26.10
CA ARG A 556 2.19 1.24 -26.19
C ARG A 556 1.87 -0.17 -25.75
N ARG A 557 0.78 -0.30 -24.97
CA ARG A 557 0.23 -1.61 -24.59
C ARG A 557 -0.90 -2.02 -25.52
N ALA A 558 -1.16 -3.32 -25.62
CA ALA A 558 -2.35 -3.84 -26.28
C ALA A 558 -3.63 -3.13 -25.82
N ARG A 559 -4.39 -2.62 -26.78
CA ARG A 559 -5.74 -2.09 -26.57
C ARG A 559 -6.74 -3.22 -26.74
N LYS A 560 -7.68 -3.31 -25.80
CA LYS A 560 -8.82 -4.24 -25.90
C LYS A 560 -9.86 -3.69 -26.87
N ALA A 561 -10.62 -4.57 -27.51
CA ALA A 561 -11.76 -4.24 -28.38
C ALA A 561 -12.72 -3.20 -27.75
N ALA A 562 -13.03 -3.34 -26.46
CA ALA A 562 -13.88 -2.39 -25.73
C ALA A 562 -13.30 -0.97 -25.67
N ALA A 563 -11.97 -0.83 -25.60
CA ALA A 563 -11.30 0.47 -25.58
C ALA A 563 -11.40 1.17 -26.93
N LEU A 564 -11.22 0.43 -28.04
CA LEU A 564 -11.40 0.96 -29.40
C LEU A 564 -12.84 1.44 -29.60
N MET A 565 -13.84 0.63 -29.23
CA MET A 565 -15.25 1.02 -29.36
C MET A 565 -15.61 2.24 -28.50
N THR A 566 -15.02 2.33 -27.31
CA THR A 566 -15.18 3.52 -26.46
C THR A 566 -14.57 4.75 -27.12
N GLN A 567 -13.40 4.62 -27.76
CA GLN A 567 -12.75 5.73 -28.45
C GLN A 567 -13.50 6.13 -29.73
N ARG A 568 -14.02 5.16 -30.49
CA ARG A 568 -14.90 5.36 -31.64
C ARG A 568 -16.08 6.29 -31.28
N ASN A 569 -16.67 6.09 -30.10
CA ASN A 569 -17.78 6.87 -29.58
C ASN A 569 -17.38 8.22 -28.94
N ARG A 570 -16.08 8.55 -28.92
CA ARG A 570 -15.50 9.78 -28.35
C ARG A 570 -14.75 10.64 -29.37
N ASN A 571 -14.43 10.09 -30.53
CA ASN A 571 -13.79 10.81 -31.63
C ASN A 571 -14.86 11.55 -32.45
N GLU A 572 -14.76 12.87 -32.52
CA GLU A 572 -15.76 13.75 -33.14
C GLU A 572 -15.88 13.52 -34.66
N ASP A 573 -14.77 13.25 -35.36
CA ASP A 573 -14.78 12.97 -36.80
C ASP A 573 -15.48 11.64 -37.09
N ILE A 574 -15.19 10.61 -36.29
CA ILE A 574 -15.85 9.30 -36.46
C ILE A 574 -17.36 9.41 -36.16
N ILE A 575 -17.75 10.18 -35.13
CA ILE A 575 -19.16 10.41 -34.79
C ILE A 575 -19.87 11.14 -35.93
N ARG A 576 -19.25 12.18 -36.49
CA ARG A 576 -19.81 12.98 -37.58
C ARG A 576 -19.97 12.14 -38.85
N ASP A 577 -18.91 11.44 -39.25
CA ASP A 577 -18.81 10.85 -40.60
C ASP A 577 -19.38 9.43 -40.67
N PHE A 578 -19.49 8.73 -39.54
CA PHE A 578 -20.04 7.37 -39.44
C PHE A 578 -21.25 7.26 -38.50
N ARG A 579 -21.84 8.38 -38.09
CA ARG A 579 -22.99 8.46 -37.17
C ARG A 579 -22.83 7.57 -35.92
N ALA A 580 -21.61 7.44 -35.41
CA ALA A 580 -21.31 6.62 -34.25
C ALA A 580 -22.03 7.17 -33.00
N ALA A 581 -22.47 6.28 -32.11
CA ALA A 581 -23.16 6.70 -30.88
C ALA A 581 -22.24 7.57 -30.01
N ARG A 582 -22.66 8.81 -29.75
CA ARG A 582 -21.89 9.78 -28.95
C ARG A 582 -21.89 9.38 -27.48
N ASP A 583 -20.72 9.29 -26.85
CA ASP A 583 -20.58 9.12 -25.40
C ASP A 583 -20.93 10.44 -24.67
N GLU A 584 -22.23 10.71 -24.50
CA GLU A 584 -22.75 11.96 -23.90
C GLU A 584 -22.06 12.31 -22.58
N LYS A 585 -21.89 11.32 -21.69
CA LYS A 585 -21.23 11.52 -20.38
C LYS A 585 -19.78 11.98 -20.51
N TYR A 586 -19.06 11.49 -21.52
CA TYR A 586 -17.69 11.94 -21.77
C TYR A 586 -17.66 13.39 -22.23
N PHE A 587 -18.52 13.76 -23.18
CA PHE A 587 -18.59 15.13 -23.70
C PHE A 587 -19.10 16.13 -22.67
N GLU A 588 -20.14 15.79 -21.89
CA GLU A 588 -20.59 16.62 -20.76
C GLU A 588 -19.47 16.86 -19.76
N LYS A 589 -18.65 15.84 -19.48
CA LYS A 589 -17.51 15.97 -18.58
C LYS A 589 -16.39 16.81 -19.19
N LYS A 590 -16.11 16.66 -20.50
CA LYS A 590 -15.13 17.46 -21.26
C LYS A 590 -15.55 18.93 -21.25
N GLU A 591 -16.81 19.22 -21.57
CA GLU A 591 -17.40 20.55 -21.56
C GLU A 591 -17.41 21.17 -20.16
N ARG A 592 -17.85 20.43 -19.12
CA ARG A 592 -17.79 20.90 -17.73
C ARG A 592 -16.35 21.21 -17.30
N ALA A 593 -15.37 20.39 -17.69
CA ALA A 593 -13.98 20.64 -17.39
C ALA A 593 -13.44 21.90 -18.11
N GLU A 594 -13.84 22.12 -19.37
CA GLU A 594 -13.49 23.31 -20.13
C GLU A 594 -14.13 24.57 -19.55
N ASN A 595 -15.42 24.51 -19.20
CA ASN A 595 -16.12 25.61 -18.52
C ASN A 595 -15.50 25.94 -17.17
N ASN A 596 -15.08 24.93 -16.40
CA ASN A 596 -14.35 25.14 -15.16
C ASN A 596 -12.97 25.78 -15.40
N ARG A 597 -12.28 25.46 -16.50
CA ARG A 597 -11.02 26.13 -16.87
C ARG A 597 -11.28 27.58 -17.23
N LYS A 598 -12.20 27.87 -18.16
CA LYS A 598 -12.58 29.23 -18.57
C LYS A 598 -12.99 30.11 -17.36
N ASN A 599 -13.80 29.56 -16.46
CA ASN A 599 -14.25 30.25 -15.25
C ASN A 599 -13.18 30.34 -14.14
N GLY A 600 -12.26 29.38 -14.09
CA GLY A 600 -11.11 29.42 -13.18
C GLY A 600 -10.12 30.52 -13.55
N THR A 601 -9.85 30.71 -14.84
CA THR A 601 -8.94 31.74 -15.34
C THR A 601 -9.51 33.15 -15.14
N SER A 602 -10.83 33.33 -15.26
CA SER A 602 -11.46 34.65 -15.05
C SER A 602 -11.45 35.09 -13.58
N LYS A 603 -11.50 34.15 -12.62
CA LYS A 603 -11.38 34.48 -11.19
C LYS A 603 -9.97 34.92 -10.79
N THR A 604 -8.93 34.27 -11.32
CA THR A 604 -7.54 34.64 -11.03
C THR A 604 -7.15 35.97 -11.67
N LYS A 605 -7.73 36.31 -12.84
CA LYS A 605 -7.50 37.62 -13.49
C LYS A 605 -8.19 38.78 -12.74
N LYS A 606 -9.37 38.53 -12.12
CA LYS A 606 -10.09 39.57 -11.36
C LYS A 606 -9.44 39.90 -10.02
N THR A 607 -8.72 38.96 -9.38
CA THR A 607 -7.93 39.25 -8.17
C THR A 607 -6.65 40.03 -8.47
N ASN A 608 -6.03 39.85 -9.64
CA ASN A 608 -4.84 40.62 -10.00
C ASN A 608 -5.17 42.05 -10.46
N ASN A 609 -6.31 42.27 -11.13
CA ASN A 609 -6.76 43.63 -11.47
C ASN A 609 -7.32 44.40 -10.27
N ALA A 610 -7.84 43.72 -9.23
CA ALA A 610 -8.24 44.38 -7.99
C ALA A 610 -7.04 44.78 -7.11
N ALA A 611 -5.90 44.08 -7.22
CA ALA A 611 -4.66 44.47 -6.57
C ALA A 611 -3.93 45.61 -7.31
N ALA A 612 -4.04 45.67 -8.64
CA ALA A 612 -3.48 46.77 -9.43
C ALA A 612 -4.30 48.07 -9.32
N ALA A 613 -5.63 47.98 -9.21
CA ALA A 613 -6.50 49.15 -9.04
C ALA A 613 -6.51 49.74 -7.62
N ALA A 614 -5.86 49.08 -6.65
CA ALA A 614 -5.70 49.59 -5.28
C ALA A 614 -4.32 50.24 -5.03
N ALA A 615 -3.46 50.32 -6.05
CA ALA A 615 -2.12 50.91 -5.97
C ALA A 615 -2.02 52.30 -6.64
N ASP A 616 -3.09 52.78 -7.30
CA ASP A 616 -3.15 54.08 -8.00
C ASP A 616 -3.97 55.15 -7.23
N ASP A 617 -4.37 54.88 -5.98
CA ASP A 617 -5.19 55.79 -5.15
C ASP A 617 -4.54 56.08 -3.78
N ALA A 618 -3.21 56.23 -3.77
CA ALA A 618 -2.42 56.52 -2.56
C ALA A 618 -1.13 57.28 -2.86
N THR A 619 -1.18 58.38 -3.62
CA THR A 619 -0.11 59.39 -3.67
C THR A 619 -0.69 60.76 -4.00
N GLU A 620 -1.26 61.45 -3.01
CA GLU A 620 -1.38 62.92 -2.96
C GLU A 620 -1.93 63.29 -1.58
N ASP A 621 -1.04 63.67 -0.65
CA ASP A 621 -1.26 64.63 0.46
C ASP A 621 -0.19 64.47 1.55
N GLU A 622 1.02 65.00 1.29
CA GLU A 622 1.93 65.47 2.34
C GLU A 622 2.66 66.70 1.82
N ASP A 623 2.09 67.89 2.04
CA ASP A 623 2.81 69.17 2.19
C ASP A 623 1.83 70.28 2.64
N ALA A 624 1.72 70.50 3.97
CA ALA A 624 1.38 71.80 4.57
C ALA A 624 1.49 71.79 6.12
N GLU A 625 2.53 72.47 6.62
CA GLU A 625 2.55 73.33 7.82
C GLU A 625 2.11 72.78 9.21
N GLN A 626 3.06 72.41 10.07
CA GLN A 626 3.63 73.23 11.18
C GLN A 626 4.51 72.40 12.12
#